data_AF-A0A235EYX8-F1
#
_entry.id   AF-A0A235EYX8-F1
#
_cell.length_a   1.000
_cell.length_b   1.000
_cell.length_c   1.000
_cell.angle_alpha   90.00
_cell.angle_beta   90.00
_cell.angle_gamma   90.00
#
_symmetry.space_group_name_H-M   'P 1'
#
loop_
_entity.id
_entity.type
_entity.pdbx_description
1 polymer ?
#
loop_
_entity_poly.entity_id
_entity_poly.type
_entity_poly.pdbx_seq_one_letter_code
_entity_poly.pdbx_strand_id
1 'polypeptide(L)' 'MIKDVAMELAPPALKRNIDLTWEGIGHALMIEGNTPMLREMFSKLIDNAIRYGPTATVWIRLVEPPFD' A
#
# COMPACT_ATOMS: atom_id res chain seq x y z
N MET A 1 6.74 5.87 4.92
CA MET A 1 7.03 5.22 3.62
C MET A 1 5.78 4.63 2.96
N ILE A 2 5.24 3.49 3.42
CA ILE A 2 4.14 2.80 2.69
C ILE A 2 2.87 3.66 2.62
N LYS A 3 2.49 4.29 3.75
CA LYS A 3 1.38 5.24 3.78
C LYS A 3 1.56 6.37 2.74
N ASP A 4 2.78 6.88 2.57
CA ASP A 4 3.07 7.95 1.61
C ASP A 4 2.88 7.46 0.17
N VAL A 5 3.36 6.26 -0.16
CA VAL A 5 3.14 5.62 -1.47
C VAL A 5 1.64 5.40 -1.74
N ALA A 6 0.89 4.97 -0.74
CA ALA A 6 -0.57 4.82 -0.86
C ALA A 6 -1.26 6.16 -1.13
N MET A 7 -0.84 7.23 -0.44
CA MET A 7 -1.38 8.59 -0.65
C MET A 7 -1.05 9.13 -2.05
N GLU A 8 0.12 8.83 -2.60
CA GLU A 8 0.50 9.18 -3.98
C GLU A 8 -0.39 8.47 -5.02
N LEU A 9 -0.89 7.28 -4.69
CA LEU A 9 -1.76 6.48 -5.55
C LEU A 9 -3.26 6.70 -5.29
N ALA A 10 -3.63 7.54 -4.31
CA ALA A 10 -5.04 7.87 -4.07
C ALA A 10 -5.69 8.61 -5.25
N PRO A 11 -5.06 9.61 -5.92
CA PRO A 11 -5.65 10.25 -7.09
C PRO A 11 -5.96 9.29 -8.27
N PRO A 12 -5.04 8.40 -8.71
CA PRO A 12 -5.38 7.44 -9.76
C PRO A 12 -6.42 6.39 -9.33
N ALA A 13 -6.46 5.98 -8.05
CA ALA A 13 -7.54 5.13 -7.53
C ALA A 13 -8.90 5.82 -7.65
N LEU A 14 -9.00 7.09 -7.21
CA LEU A 14 -10.23 7.88 -7.27
C LEU A 14 -10.74 8.03 -8.71
N LYS A 15 -9.84 8.30 -9.68
CA LYS A 15 -10.20 8.38 -11.11
C LYS A 15 -10.84 7.09 -11.66
N ARG A 16 -10.57 5.96 -11.02
CA ARG A 16 -11.13 4.64 -11.38
C ARG A 16 -12.30 4.22 -10.49
N ASN A 17 -12.81 5.11 -9.63
CA ASN A 17 -13.82 4.81 -8.61
C ASN A 17 -13.39 3.65 -7.68
N ILE A 18 -12.11 3.58 -7.36
CA ILE A 18 -11.56 2.60 -6.43
C ILE A 18 -11.37 3.27 -5.08
N ASP A 19 -11.94 2.65 -4.04
CA ASP A 19 -11.69 2.98 -2.65
C ASP A 19 -10.34 2.40 -2.22
N LEU A 20 -9.36 3.27 -1.92
CA LEU A 20 -8.03 2.88 -1.48
C LEU A 20 -7.92 3.06 0.03
N THR A 21 -8.04 1.96 0.77
CA THR A 21 -8.05 1.95 2.23
C THR A 21 -6.67 1.59 2.80
N TRP A 22 -6.19 2.38 3.76
CA TRP A 22 -4.99 2.11 4.55
C TRP A 22 -5.37 1.75 6.00
N GLU A 23 -4.85 0.62 6.48
CA GLU A 23 -5.02 0.15 7.85
C GLU A 23 -3.64 -0.10 8.47
N GLY A 24 -3.24 0.77 9.40
CA GLY A 24 -1.94 0.67 10.09
C GLY A 24 -2.07 0.22 11.54
N ILE A 25 -0.97 -0.23 12.13
CA ILE A 25 -0.90 -0.73 13.51
C ILE A 25 -0.63 0.36 14.57
N GLY A 26 -0.79 1.64 14.22
CA GLY A 26 -0.56 2.77 15.15
C GLY A 26 0.91 3.15 15.36
N HIS A 27 1.87 2.32 14.93
CA HIS A 27 3.30 2.64 14.90
C HIS A 27 3.96 2.20 13.59
N ALA A 28 5.22 2.59 13.42
CA ALA A 28 6.05 2.12 12.30
C ALA A 28 6.62 0.73 12.61
N LEU A 29 6.74 -0.12 11.59
CA LEU A 29 7.58 -1.31 11.60
C LEU A 29 8.90 -0.97 10.91
N MET A 30 10.00 -1.30 11.57
CA MET A 30 11.34 -1.19 11.00
C MET A 30 11.64 -2.49 10.26
N ILE A 31 12.07 -2.38 9.00
CA ILE A 31 12.48 -3.51 8.18
C ILE A 31 13.87 -3.26 7.64
N GLU A 32 14.69 -4.30 7.58
CA GLU A 32 16.00 -4.23 6.91
C GLU A 32 15.81 -4.40 5.40
N GLY A 33 16.42 -3.53 4.61
CA GLY A 33 16.38 -3.62 3.16
C GLY A 33 16.77 -2.34 2.44
N ASN A 34 16.74 -2.41 1.11
CA ASN A 34 17.05 -1.27 0.26
C ASN A 34 15.81 -0.36 0.12
N THR A 35 15.87 0.85 0.68
CA THR A 35 14.72 1.76 0.74
C THR A 35 14.12 2.11 -0.63
N PRO A 36 14.89 2.55 -1.65
CA PRO A 36 14.36 2.75 -3.00
C PRO A 36 13.65 1.53 -3.59
N MET A 37 14.26 0.34 -3.49
CA MET A 37 13.68 -0.88 -4.06
C MET A 37 12.38 -1.29 -3.36
N LEU A 38 12.33 -1.18 -2.03
CA LEU A 38 11.11 -1.45 -1.26
C LEU A 38 9.99 -0.49 -1.66
N ARG A 39 10.32 0.81 -1.78
CA ARG A 39 9.37 1.82 -2.23
C ARG A 39 8.82 1.50 -3.63
N GLU A 40 9.70 1.15 -4.56
CA GLU A 40 9.31 0.78 -5.93
C GLU A 40 8.41 -0.47 -5.92
N MET A 41 8.77 -1.48 -5.14
CA MET A 41 7.98 -2.72 -4.99
C MET A 41 6.55 -2.40 -4.51
N PHE A 42 6.40 -1.63 -3.43
CA PHE A 42 5.08 -1.26 -2.92
C PHE A 42 4.29 -0.43 -3.93
N SER A 43 4.93 0.54 -4.60
CA SER A 43 4.28 1.35 -5.62
C SER A 43 3.74 0.48 -6.76
N LYS A 44 4.52 -0.50 -7.23
CA LYS A 44 4.10 -1.42 -8.29
C LYS A 44 2.96 -2.33 -7.87
N LEU A 45 2.99 -2.85 -6.64
CA LEU A 45 1.93 -3.72 -6.14
C LEU A 45 0.60 -2.98 -5.99
N ILE A 46 0.63 -1.78 -5.42
CA ILE A 46 -0.58 -0.96 -5.22
C ILE A 46 -1.13 -0.48 -6.58
N ASP A 47 -0.27 -0.02 -7.48
CA ASP A 47 -0.68 0.38 -8.85
C ASP A 47 -1.29 -0.80 -9.62
N ASN A 48 -0.71 -2.00 -9.52
CA ASN A 48 -1.28 -3.21 -10.13
C ASN A 48 -2.65 -3.56 -9.56
N ALA A 49 -2.83 -3.47 -8.24
CA ALA A 49 -4.13 -3.70 -7.61
C ALA A 49 -5.17 -2.68 -8.09
N ILE A 50 -4.79 -1.41 -8.20
CA ILE A 50 -5.65 -0.35 -8.73
C ILE A 50 -6.00 -0.61 -10.19
N ARG A 51 -5.06 -1.06 -11.03
CA ARG A 51 -5.29 -1.21 -12.48
C ARG A 51 -6.06 -2.46 -12.86
N TYR A 52 -5.74 -3.58 -12.22
CA TYR A 52 -6.15 -4.91 -12.65
C TYR A 52 -7.01 -5.64 -11.61
N GLY A 53 -7.19 -5.08 -10.42
CA GLY A 53 -8.05 -5.67 -9.39
C GLY A 53 -9.50 -5.83 -9.86
N PRO A 54 -10.18 -6.92 -9.49
CA PRO A 54 -11.58 -7.14 -9.85
C PRO A 54 -12.57 -6.37 -8.96
N THR A 55 -12.09 -5.73 -7.89
CA THR A 55 -12.90 -5.06 -6.87
C THR A 55 -12.81 -3.54 -6.99
N ALA A 56 -13.87 -2.85 -6.56
CA ALA A 56 -13.88 -1.39 -6.41
C ALA A 56 -13.18 -0.91 -5.12
N THR A 57 -12.47 -1.80 -4.42
CA THR A 57 -11.77 -1.49 -3.17
C THR A 57 -10.42 -2.19 -3.16
N VAL A 58 -9.38 -1.47 -2.74
CA VAL A 58 -8.03 -1.96 -2.52
C VAL A 58 -7.66 -1.69 -1.06
N TRP A 59 -7.34 -2.76 -0.33
CA TRP A 59 -6.94 -2.70 1.08
C TRP A 59 -5.44 -2.83 1.21
N ILE A 60 -4.81 -1.89 1.90
CA ILE A 60 -3.42 -1.94 2.31
C ILE A 60 -3.40 -2.04 3.82
N ARG A 61 -3.10 -3.25 4.34
CA ARG A 61 -3.04 -3.52 5.77
C ARG A 61 -1.60 -3.80 6.18
N LEU A 62 -1.09 -3.01 7.11
CA LEU A 62 0.13 -3.35 7.84
C LEU A 62 -0.27 -4.30 8.98
N VAL A 63 0.39 -5.44 9.07
CA VAL A 63 0.20 -6.41 10.15
C VAL A 63 1.52 -6.58 10.88
N GLU A 64 1.48 -6.58 12.21
CA GLU A 64 2.59 -7.05 13.00
C GLU A 64 2.58 -8.58 12.92
N PRO A 65 3.68 -9.22 12.48
CA PRO A 65 3.75 -10.67 12.51
C PRO A 65 3.62 -11.17 13.96
N PRO A 66 3.04 -12.35 14.19
CA PRO A 66 3.00 -12.93 15.52
C PRO A 66 4.43 -13.02 16.08
N PHE A 67 4.58 -12.72 17.37
CA PHE A 67 5.83 -12.96 18.09
C PHE A 67 6.17 -14.45 18.03
N ASP A 68 7.39 -14.80 17.60
CA ASP A 68 7.97 -16.14 17.81
C ASP A 68 8.40 -16.30 19.28
#